data_AF-A0A7C4Q1K0-F1
#
_entry.id   AF-A0A7C4Q1K0-F1
#
_cell.length_a   1.000
_cell.length_b   1.000
_cell.length_c   1.000
_cell.angle_alpha   90.00
_cell.angle_beta   90.00
_cell.angle_gamma   90.00
#
_symmetry.space_group_name_H-M   'P 1'
#
loop_
_entity.id
_entity.type
_entity.pdbx_description
1 polymer ?
#
loop_
_entity_poly.entity_id
_entity_poly.type
_entity_poly.pdbx_seq_one_letter_code
_entity_poly.pdbx_strand_id
1 'polypeptide(L)' 'MRVGINLVWVKPNNCGGIESYIRNLLDGFYNYGFDDVQQFVLFVSKDNHFTFDKYLSSPRFEKVICNIESYNVKKR' A
#
# COMPACT_ATOMS: atom_id res chain seq x y z
N MET A 1 -7.03 -14.03 9.34
CA MET A 1 -7.84 -13.11 8.49
C MET A 1 -6.94 -12.49 7.44
N ARG A 2 -7.36 -12.45 6.17
CA ARG A 2 -6.57 -11.87 5.07
C ARG A 2 -7.30 -10.66 4.49
N VAL A 3 -6.60 -9.53 4.36
CA VAL A 3 -7.18 -8.24 3.96
C VAL A 3 -6.43 -7.69 2.75
N GLY A 4 -7.15 -7.41 1.66
CA GLY A 4 -6.61 -6.73 0.49
C GLY A 4 -6.75 -5.22 0.61
N ILE A 5 -5.66 -4.47 0.43
CA ILE A 5 -5.64 -3.01 0.49
C ILE A 5 -5.29 -2.46 -0.89
N ASN A 6 -6.24 -1.74 -1.49
CA ASN A 6 -6.03 -1.09 -2.79
C ASN A 6 -5.29 0.24 -2.63
N LEU A 7 -4.05 0.27 -3.07
CA LEU A 7 -3.16 1.43 -3.04
C LEU A 7 -2.81 1.95 -4.43
N VAL A 8 -3.37 1.36 -5.49
CA VAL A 8 -3.03 1.69 -6.88
C VAL A 8 -3.12 3.20 -7.11
N TRP A 9 -4.16 3.88 -6.63
CA TRP A 9 -4.37 5.32 -6.87
C TRP A 9 -3.67 6.27 -5.90
N VAL A 10 -2.88 5.77 -4.97
CA VAL A 10 -2.08 6.61 -4.08
C VAL A 10 -0.98 7.26 -4.92
N LYS A 11 -0.94 8.59 -5.02
CA LYS A 11 0.12 9.31 -5.74
C LYS A 11 1.03 9.98 -4.72
N PRO A 12 2.20 9.38 -4.41
CA PRO A 12 3.17 9.99 -3.51
C PRO A 12 3.44 11.46 -3.85
N ASN A 13 3.42 12.32 -2.83
CA ASN A 13 3.66 13.77 -2.92
C ASN A 13 2.63 14.56 -3.75
N ASN A 14 1.52 13.94 -4.17
CA ASN A 14 0.49 14.58 -4.99
C ASN A 14 -0.90 14.53 -4.30
N CYS A 15 -1.14 13.55 -3.44
CA CYS A 15 -2.41 13.36 -2.74
C CYS A 15 -2.25 13.44 -1.22
N GLY A 16 -1.83 14.59 -0.69
CA GLY A 16 -1.43 14.77 0.72
C GLY A 16 -2.36 14.10 1.75
N GLY A 17 -3.63 14.50 1.82
CA GLY A 17 -4.55 13.98 2.85
C GLY A 17 -4.80 12.46 2.76
N ILE A 18 -5.01 11.94 1.55
CA ILE A 18 -5.25 10.51 1.32
C ILE A 18 -3.98 9.70 1.61
N GLU A 19 -2.83 10.22 1.19
CA GLU A 19 -1.53 9.60 1.42
C GLU A 19 -1.20 9.54 2.92
N SER A 20 -1.34 10.66 3.64
CA SER A 20 -1.11 10.67 5.09
C SER A 20 -2.05 9.71 5.82
N TYR A 21 -3.34 9.68 5.45
CA TYR A 21 -4.30 8.76 6.05
C TYR A 21 -3.89 7.30 5.87
N ILE A 22 -3.63 6.86 4.64
CA ILE A 22 -3.36 5.45 4.37
C ILE A 22 -1.99 5.02 4.91
N ARG A 23 -0.98 5.90 4.87
CA ARG A 23 0.34 5.60 5.45
C ARG A 23 0.29 5.44 6.96
N ASN A 24 -0.43 6.33 7.66
CA ASN A 24 -0.61 6.20 9.11
C ASN A 24 -1.35 4.91 9.48
N LEU A 25 -2.34 4.51 8.68
CA LEU A 25 -3.06 3.25 8.89
C LEU A 25 -2.14 2.03 8.71
N LEU A 26 -1.35 2.01 7.62
CA LEU A 26 -0.38 0.95 7.35
C LEU A 26 0.71 0.91 8.42
N ASP A 27 1.16 2.07 8.91
CA ASP A 27 2.13 2.16 10.02
C ASP A 27 1.53 1.60 11.31
N GLY A 28 0.25 1.85 11.58
CA GLY A 28 -0.48 1.22 12.67
C GLY A 28 -0.53 -0.30 12.57
N PHE A 29 -0.88 -0.83 11.39
CA PHE A 29 -0.88 -2.28 11.15
C PHE A 29 0.51 -2.90 11.26
N TYR A 30 1.54 -2.20 10.78
CA TYR A 30 2.92 -2.65 10.84
C TYR A 30 3.48 -2.65 12.27
N ASN A 31 3.13 -1.67 13.09
CA ASN A 31 3.66 -1.57 14.46
C ASN A 31 2.86 -2.39 15.47
N TYR A 32 1.56 -2.55 15.27
CA TYR A 32 0.64 -3.08 16.30
C TYR A 32 -0.21 -4.28 15.85
N GLY A 33 -0.01 -4.79 14.62
CA GLY A 33 -0.69 -6.01 14.18
C GLY A 33 -0.33 -7.23 15.05
N PHE A 34 -1.12 -8.29 14.93
CA PHE A 34 -0.83 -9.59 15.55
C PHE A 34 -0.36 -10.58 14.48
N ASP A 35 0.86 -11.10 14.62
CA ASP A 35 1.59 -11.87 13.58
C ASP A 35 0.86 -13.13 13.11
N ASP A 36 0.11 -13.78 13.99
CA ASP A 36 -0.49 -15.09 13.69
C ASP A 36 -1.96 -14.99 13.22
N VAL A 37 -2.52 -13.78 13.22
CA VAL A 37 -3.97 -13.56 13.03
C VAL A 37 -4.27 -12.77 11.75
N GLN A 38 -3.35 -11.91 11.29
CA GLN A 38 -3.61 -10.92 10.25
C GLN A 38 -2.57 -10.95 9.13
N GLN A 39 -3.05 -11.09 7.89
CA GLN A 39 -2.24 -10.93 6.68
C GLN A 39 -2.81 -9.81 5.80
N PHE A 40 -1.94 -8.94 5.32
CA PHE A 40 -2.27 -7.79 4.49
C PHE A 40 -1.64 -7.93 3.11
N VAL A 41 -2.47 -7.79 2.06
CA VAL A 41 -2.01 -7.82 0.67
C VAL A 41 -2.16 -6.41 0.09
N LEU A 42 -1.03 -5.79 -0.24
CA LEU A 42 -0.95 -4.43 -0.76
C LEU A 42 -0.98 -4.46 -2.29
N PHE A 43 -2.06 -3.96 -2.90
CA PHE A 43 -2.14 -3.79 -4.36
C PHE A 43 -1.62 -2.41 -4.73
N VAL A 44 -0.46 -2.35 -5.37
CA VAL A 44 0.28 -1.11 -5.67
C VAL A 44 0.51 -0.96 -7.16
N SER A 45 0.73 0.26 -7.64
CA SER A 45 1.02 0.49 -9.06
C SER A 45 2.51 0.30 -9.37
N LYS A 46 2.84 0.07 -10.64
CA LYS A 46 4.20 -0.20 -11.11
C LYS A 46 5.14 0.98 -10.86
N ASP A 47 4.62 2.20 -10.93
CA ASP A 47 5.39 3.44 -10.88
C ASP A 47 5.61 3.98 -9.46
N ASN A 48 5.00 3.40 -8.43
CA ASN A 48 5.16 3.87 -7.03
C ASN A 48 5.29 2.76 -5.98
N HIS A 49 5.30 1.48 -6.38
CA HIS A 49 5.30 0.35 -5.45
C HIS A 49 6.41 0.43 -4.41
N PHE A 50 7.57 0.96 -4.79
CA PHE A 50 8.77 1.03 -3.95
C PHE A 50 8.55 1.87 -2.68
N THR A 51 7.58 2.79 -2.70
CA THR A 51 7.23 3.63 -1.54
C THR A 51 6.53 2.87 -0.42
N PHE A 52 6.18 1.59 -0.65
CA PHE A 52 5.55 0.69 0.32
C PHE A 52 6.48 -0.46 0.76
N ASP A 53 7.72 -0.50 0.29
CA ASP A 53 8.64 -1.62 0.54
C ASP A 53 8.99 -1.78 2.02
N LYS A 54 8.92 -0.70 2.80
CA LYS A 54 9.16 -0.73 4.25
C LYS A 54 8.25 -1.70 5.01
N TYR A 55 7.06 -2.01 4.47
CA TYR A 55 6.12 -2.91 5.13
C TYR A 55 6.47 -4.39 4.91
N LEU A 56 7.23 -4.70 3.87
CA LEU A 56 7.60 -6.08 3.49
C LEU A 56 8.65 -6.72 4.40
N SER A 57 9.25 -5.96 5.32
CA SER A 57 10.08 -6.53 6.39
C SER A 57 9.27 -7.36 7.39
N SER A 58 7.94 -7.19 7.44
CA SER A 58 7.05 -8.02 8.25
C SER A 58 6.44 -9.14 7.40
N PRO A 59 6.45 -10.40 7.86
CA PRO A 59 5.87 -11.53 7.12
C PRO A 59 4.34 -11.44 6.97
N ARG A 60 3.69 -10.50 7.68
CA ARG A 60 2.26 -10.22 7.55
C ARG A 60 1.90 -9.52 6.24
N PHE A 61 2.88 -8.85 5.61
CA PHE A 61 2.63 -8.03 4.43
C PHE A 61 3.13 -8.72 3.18
N GLU A 62 2.24 -8.78 2.20
CA GLU A 62 2.54 -9.17 0.83
C GLU A 62 2.24 -7.97 -0.08
N LYS A 63 3.00 -7.84 -1.17
CA LYS A 63 2.79 -6.77 -2.16
C LYS A 63 2.55 -7.38 -3.52
N VAL A 64 1.45 -6.96 -4.15
CA VAL A 64 1.07 -7.30 -5.52
C VAL A 64 1.23 -6.06 -6.38
N ILE A 65 2.17 -6.11 -7.31
CA ILE A 65 2.40 -5.02 -8.26
C ILE A 65 1.42 -5.18 -9.42
N CYS A 66 0.52 -4.20 -9.56
CA CYS A 66 -0.41 -4.12 -10.66
C CYS A 66 0.26 -3.42 -11.86
N ASN A 67 0.03 -3.93 -13.08
CA ASN A 67 0.57 -3.35 -14.31
C ASN A 67 -0.19 -2.06 -14.72
N ILE A 68 -0.12 -1.04 -13.85
CA ILE A 68 -0.78 0.26 -13.96
C ILE A 68 0.24 1.34 -13.60
N GLU A 69 0.20 2.47 -14.30
CA GLU A 69 0.92 3.70 -13.95
C GLU A 69 -0.05 4.73 -13.40
N SER A 70 0.06 5.05 -12.12
CA SER A 70 -0.88 5.92 -11.42
C SER A 70 -0.65 7.41 -11.63
N TYR A 71 0.57 7.79 -12.00
CA TYR A 71 0.87 9.18 -12.35
C TYR A 71 0.35 9.55 -13.75
N ASN A 72 0.29 8.59 -14.70
CA ASN A 72 0.04 8.86 -16.11
C ASN A 72 -1.32 8.35 -16.62
N VAL A 73 -2.38 8.54 -15.83
CA VAL A 73 -3.72 8.09 -16.19
C VAL A 73 -4.34 9.08 -17.18
N LYS A 74 -4.51 8.65 -18.43
CA LYS A 74 -5.22 9.42 -19.45
C LYS A 74 -6.68 9.65 -19.03
N LYS A 75 -7.19 10.87 -19.25
CA LYS A 75 -8.62 11.15 -19.09
C LYS A 75 -9.41 10.20 -20.00
N ARG A 76 -10.47 9.60 -19.43
CA ARG A 76 -11.50 8.88 -20.19
C ARG A 76 -12.32 9.86 -21.02
#